data_AF-A0A930AVI5-F1
#
_entry.id   AF-A0A930AVI5-F1
#
_cell.length_a   1.000
_cell.length_b   1.000
_cell.length_c   1.000
_cell.angle_alpha   90.00
_cell.angle_beta   90.00
_cell.angle_gamma   90.00
#
_symmetry.space_group_name_H-M   'P 1'
#
loop_
_entity.id
_entity.type
_entity.pdbx_description
1 polymer ?
#
loop_
_entity_poly.entity_id
_entity_poly.type
_entity_poly.pdbx_seq_one_letter_code
_entity_poly.pdbx_strand_id
1 'polypeptide(L)'
;MEQRSTQHQLDKQKKNDWFLRFIKGMFIGSGFILPGVSGGALAAIFGLYERMIAFLANVTKDFKKNFLFFLPVGIGALAGIVVLSFGV
;
A
#
# COMPACT_ATOMS: atom_id res chain seq x y z
N MET A 1 -33.04 -4.28 18.04
CA MET A 1 -33.18 -3.49 16.79
C MET A 1 -32.01 -2.52 16.57
N GLU A 2 -30.99 -2.54 17.43
CA GLU A 2 -29.80 -1.67 17.41
C GLU A 2 -28.55 -2.38 16.80
N GLN A 3 -28.73 -3.15 15.72
CA GLN A 3 -27.60 -3.84 15.07
C GLN A 3 -27.55 -3.63 13.55
N ARG A 4 -28.50 -2.88 12.98
CA ARG A 4 -28.52 -2.56 11.54
C ARG A 4 -27.73 -1.30 11.18
N SER A 5 -27.32 -0.49 12.16
CA SER A 5 -26.60 0.78 11.96
C SER A 5 -25.07 0.63 11.81
N THR A 6 -24.47 -0.47 12.26
CA THR A 6 -22.99 -0.64 12.22
C THR A 6 -22.46 -1.23 10.91
N GLN A 7 -23.32 -1.89 10.12
CA GLN A 7 -22.90 -2.50 8.84
C GLN A 7 -22.69 -1.47 7.72
N HIS A 8 -23.27 -0.27 7.83
CA HIS A 8 -23.23 0.73 6.75
C HIS A 8 -21.90 1.53 6.65
N GLN A 9 -20.91 1.23 7.51
CA GLN A 9 -19.63 1.94 7.59
C GLN A 9 -18.43 1.09 7.10
N LEU A 10 -18.57 -0.23 6.99
CA LEU A 10 -17.48 -1.12 6.57
C LEU A 10 -17.35 -1.27 5.04
N ASP A 11 -18.40 -0.93 4.30
CA ASP A 11 -18.45 -1.08 2.83
C ASP A 11 -18.13 0.20 2.03
N LYS A 12 -17.67 1.27 2.69
CA LYS A 12 -17.37 2.56 2.04
C LYS A 12 -15.87 2.78 1.72
N GLN A 13 -15.09 1.72 1.59
CA GLN A 13 -13.68 1.72 1.16
C GLN A 13 -13.48 0.87 -0.09
N LYS A 14 -14.20 1.18 -1.19
CA LYS A 14 -14.13 0.36 -2.42
C LYS A 14 -13.78 1.11 -3.71
N LYS A 15 -13.58 2.44 -3.64
CA LYS A 15 -13.12 3.26 -4.79
C LYS A 15 -11.95 4.20 -4.48
N ASN A 16 -11.83 4.69 -3.24
CA ASN A 16 -10.72 5.59 -2.83
C ASN A 16 -9.42 4.85 -2.45
N ASP A 17 -9.50 3.52 -2.41
CA ASP A 17 -8.40 2.64 -2.05
C ASP A 17 -7.21 2.73 -3.00
N TRP A 18 -7.44 2.87 -4.31
CA TRP A 18 -6.35 2.83 -5.29
C TRP A 18 -5.46 4.07 -5.19
N PHE A 19 -6.07 5.26 -5.05
CA PHE A 19 -5.34 6.51 -4.84
C PHE A 19 -4.61 6.54 -3.50
N LEU A 20 -5.27 6.11 -2.41
CA LEU A 20 -4.62 6.02 -1.10
C LEU A 20 -3.45 5.02 -1.09
N ARG A 21 -3.60 3.88 -1.78
CA ARG A 21 -2.50 2.91 -1.95
C ARG A 21 -1.35 3.48 -2.77
N PHE A 22 -1.65 4.27 -3.79
CA PHE A 22 -0.63 4.99 -4.57
C PHE A 22 0.15 5.97 -3.68
N ILE A 23 -0.54 6.80 -2.89
CA ILE A 23 0.12 7.74 -1.97
C ILE A 23 0.96 6.99 -0.92
N LYS A 24 0.43 5.91 -0.31
CA LYS A 24 1.20 5.05 0.59
C LYS A 24 2.44 4.46 -0.10
N GLY A 25 2.28 4.02 -1.34
CA GLY A 25 3.38 3.58 -2.20
C GLY A 25 4.45 4.65 -2.34
N MET A 26 4.07 5.89 -2.62
CA MET A 26 4.98 7.03 -2.77
C MET A 26 5.83 7.28 -1.53
N PHE A 27 5.22 7.25 -0.34
CA PHE A 27 5.97 7.37 0.92
C PHE A 27 6.91 6.18 1.13
N ILE A 28 6.46 4.95 0.88
CA ILE A 28 7.32 3.76 0.97
C ILE A 28 8.51 3.88 0.00
N GLY A 29 8.26 4.33 -1.24
CA GLY A 29 9.26 4.63 -2.26
C GLY A 29 10.30 5.65 -1.80
N SER A 30 9.85 6.74 -1.15
CA SER A 30 10.76 7.76 -0.61
C SER A 30 11.76 7.22 0.40
N GLY A 31 11.36 6.22 1.18
CA GLY A 31 12.23 5.56 2.15
C GLY A 31 13.31 4.66 1.53
N PHE A 32 13.35 4.50 0.21
CA PHE A 32 14.46 3.84 -0.48
C PHE A 32 15.53 4.83 -0.98
N ILE A 33 15.21 6.12 -1.10
CA ILE A 33 16.14 7.16 -1.57
C ILE A 33 16.70 7.99 -0.41
N LEU A 34 15.85 8.38 0.55
CA LEU A 34 16.24 9.31 1.60
C LEU A 34 17.22 8.66 2.60
N PRO A 35 18.41 9.24 2.84
CA PRO A 35 19.36 8.69 3.79
C PRO A 35 18.78 8.73 5.21
N GLY A 36 18.85 7.61 5.92
CA GLY A 36 18.30 7.47 7.27
C GLY A 36 16.79 7.18 7.34
N VAL A 37 16.09 7.10 6.21
CA VAL A 37 14.69 6.63 6.15
C VAL A 37 14.66 5.17 5.72
N SER A 38 13.84 4.34 6.38
CA SER A 38 13.67 2.92 6.03
C SER A 38 12.32 2.69 5.32
N GLY A 39 12.37 2.40 4.02
CA GLY A 39 11.17 2.06 3.24
C GLY A 39 10.39 0.86 3.79
N GLY A 40 11.09 -0.14 4.34
CA GLY A 40 10.47 -1.30 4.99
C GLY A 40 9.73 -0.93 6.28
N ALA A 41 10.28 -0.03 7.09
CA ALA A 41 9.62 0.48 8.29
C ALA A 41 8.36 1.29 7.94
N LEU A 42 8.42 2.13 6.90
CA LEU A 42 7.24 2.83 6.39
C LEU A 42 6.17 1.85 5.90
N ALA A 43 6.56 0.78 5.20
CA ALA A 43 5.62 -0.26 4.78
C ALA A 43 4.95 -0.97 5.97
N ALA A 44 5.66 -1.16 7.09
CA ALA A 44 5.11 -1.72 8.32
C ALA A 44 4.13 -0.75 8.99
N ILE A 45 4.49 0.52 9.13
CA ILE A 45 3.63 1.57 9.69
C ILE A 45 2.32 1.70 8.90
N PHE A 46 2.38 1.60 7.56
CA PHE A 46 1.18 1.69 6.72
C PHE A 46 0.36 0.40 6.65
N GLY A 47 0.79 -0.68 7.34
CA GLY A 47 0.13 -1.99 7.35
C GLY A 47 0.29 -2.78 6.05
N LEU A 48 1.18 -2.35 5.15
CA LEU A 48 1.44 -3.04 3.89
C LEU A 48 2.44 -4.19 4.05
N TYR A 49 3.32 -4.11 5.04
CA TYR A 49 4.33 -5.14 5.29
C TYR A 49 3.69 -6.50 5.59
N GLU A 50 2.76 -6.57 6.54
CA GLU A 50 2.05 -7.81 6.90
C GLU A 50 1.32 -8.40 5.69
N ARG A 51 0.66 -7.53 4.91
CA ARG A 51 -0.06 -7.96 3.69
C ARG A 51 0.89 -8.46 2.60
N MET A 52 2.08 -7.88 2.48
CA MET A 52 3.10 -8.28 1.53
C MET A 52 3.70 -9.64 1.91
N ILE A 53 4.04 -9.83 3.18
CA ILE A 53 4.51 -11.13 3.69
C ILE A 53 3.43 -12.20 3.56
N ALA A 54 2.17 -11.90 3.88
CA ALA A 54 1.05 -12.83 3.71
C ALA A 54 0.83 -13.22 2.24
N PHE A 55 1.01 -12.27 1.32
CA PHE A 55 0.97 -12.52 -0.12
C PHE A 55 2.13 -13.39 -0.58
N LEU A 56 3.36 -13.11 -0.13
CA LEU A 56 4.54 -13.93 -0.42
C LEU A 56 4.47 -15.33 0.19
N ALA A 57 3.81 -15.50 1.32
CA ALA A 57 3.56 -16.79 1.94
C ALA A 57 2.50 -17.62 1.18
N ASN A 58 1.60 -16.97 0.43
CA ASN A 58 0.48 -17.60 -0.27
C ASN A 58 0.41 -17.20 -1.74
N VAL A 59 1.55 -17.19 -2.44
CA VAL A 59 1.66 -16.71 -3.84
C VAL A 59 0.72 -17.46 -4.79
N THR A 60 0.45 -18.73 -4.54
CA THR A 60 -0.40 -19.56 -5.40
C THR A 60 -1.91 -19.31 -5.23
N LYS A 61 -2.34 -18.67 -4.13
CA LYS A 61 -3.76 -18.41 -3.83
C LYS A 61 -4.14 -16.98 -4.19
N ASP A 62 -5.10 -16.83 -5.11
CA ASP A 62 -5.63 -15.53 -5.54
C ASP A 62 -4.55 -14.54 -6.05
N PHE A 63 -3.47 -15.04 -6.68
CA PHE A 63 -2.33 -14.24 -7.16
C PHE A 63 -2.76 -12.97 -7.91
N LYS A 64 -3.70 -13.10 -8.86
CA LYS A 64 -4.18 -11.98 -9.67
C LYS A 64 -4.81 -10.87 -8.83
N LYS A 65 -5.60 -11.21 -7.80
CA LYS A 65 -6.29 -10.20 -6.96
C LYS A 65 -5.29 -9.46 -6.07
N ASN A 66 -4.36 -10.20 -5.48
CA ASN A 66 -3.32 -9.62 -4.64
C ASN A 66 -2.34 -8.78 -5.45
N PHE A 67 -1.95 -9.25 -6.64
CA PHE A 67 -1.11 -8.49 -7.57
C PHE A 67 -1.77 -7.15 -7.97
N LEU A 68 -3.07 -7.17 -8.29
CA LEU A 68 -3.81 -5.95 -8.62
C LEU A 68 -3.97 -4.99 -7.42
N PHE A 69 -3.91 -5.51 -6.19
CA PHE A 69 -3.86 -4.70 -4.97
C PHE A 69 -2.53 -3.95 -4.82
N PHE A 70 -1.41 -4.63 -5.09
CA PHE A 70 -0.07 -4.06 -4.97
C PHE A 70 0.33 -3.18 -6.16
N LEU A 71 -0.34 -3.31 -7.31
CA LEU A 71 -0.09 -2.49 -8.50
C LEU A 71 -0.05 -0.96 -8.21
N PRO A 72 -1.08 -0.33 -7.61
CA PRO A 72 -1.03 1.09 -7.26
C PRO A 72 0.12 1.43 -6.31
N VAL A 73 0.42 0.54 -5.36
CA VAL A 73 1.50 0.75 -4.38
C VAL A 73 2.85 0.76 -5.08
N GLY A 74 3.09 -0.19 -5.99
CA GLY A 74 4.31 -0.26 -6.78
C GLY A 74 4.47 0.95 -7.69
N ILE A 75 3.41 1.37 -8.39
CA ILE A 75 3.42 2.59 -9.21
C ILE A 75 3.69 3.83 -8.35
N GLY A 76 3.06 3.91 -7.17
CA GLY A 76 3.31 4.97 -6.19
C GLY A 76 4.75 5.00 -5.72
N ALA A 77 5.31 3.85 -5.36
CA ALA A 77 6.70 3.74 -4.91
C ALA A 77 7.68 4.17 -5.99
N LEU A 78 7.49 3.70 -7.23
CA LEU A 78 8.29 4.15 -8.37
C LEU A 78 8.16 5.65 -8.61
N ALA A 79 6.94 6.20 -8.53
CA ALA A 79 6.72 7.64 -8.65
C ALA A 79 7.45 8.41 -7.53
N GLY A 80 7.38 7.95 -6.29
CA GLY A 80 8.06 8.58 -5.15
C GLY A 80 9.59 8.53 -5.29
N ILE A 81 10.12 7.41 -5.76
CA ILE A 81 11.54 7.24 -6.09
C ILE A 81 11.93 8.21 -7.21
N VAL A 82 11.21 8.22 -8.34
CA VAL A 82 11.53 9.07 -9.49
C VAL A 82 11.46 10.56 -9.12
N VAL A 83 10.41 11.00 -8.43
CA VAL A 83 10.23 12.39 -8.01
C VAL A 83 11.37 12.84 -7.09
N LEU A 84 11.72 12.03 -6.08
CA LEU A 84 12.82 12.38 -5.18
C LEU A 84 14.19 12.23 -5.80
N SER A 85 14.36 11.34 -6.78
CA SER A 85 15.60 11.17 -7.54
C SER A 85 15.97 12.42 -8.36
N PHE A 86 15.02 13.31 -8.66
CA PHE A 86 15.33 14.60 -9.28
C PHE A 86 15.68 15.71 -8.28
N GLY A 87 15.39 15.50 -6.98
CA GLY A 87 15.54 16.51 -5.94
C GLY A 87 16.65 16.23 -4.93
N VAL A 88 17.18 15.01 -4.87
CA VAL A 88 18.33 14.60 -4.06
C VAL A 88 19.55 14.40 -4.96
#